data_AF-A0A7X8N1U4-F1
#
_entry.id   AF-A0A7X8N1U4-F1
#
_cell.length_a   1.000
_cell.length_b   1.000
_cell.length_c   1.000
_cell.angle_alpha   90.00
_cell.angle_beta   90.00
_cell.angle_gamma   90.00
#
_symmetry.space_group_name_H-M   'P 1'
#
loop_
_entity.id
_entity.type
_entity.pdbx_description
1 polymer ?
#
loop_
_entity_poly.entity_id
_entity_poly.type
_entity_poly.pdbx_seq_one_letter_code
_entity_poly.pdbx_strand_id
1 'polypeptide(L)'
;MSLDFNKGGSRYGRTTKRKKTNMILNILIGVVFIFIIVLASSLFFGKNDPATDNENQLATGEQELSETEENEAEQESEEAAPTDEEEAEAESEEAEESAEKEKEKEEKEKEEESEEADDSETEVSENSDDPNVIKTMTNPGWGPVGTSQSEPHTSVYEEGHVDWNEKLKAVEAATRLNSGDYTLYFLGNGGSEHLSVASIKNKSTGENFKVYLEWVTNKGWKPTKVEQVKAL
;
A
#
# COMPACT_ATOMS: atom_id res chain seq x y z
N MET A 1 -59.85 12.43 28.71
CA MET A 1 -60.27 11.20 28.00
C MET A 1 -60.36 11.53 26.52
N SER A 2 -59.35 11.14 25.76
CA SER A 2 -59.34 11.21 24.28
C SER A 2 -58.12 10.39 23.84
N LEU A 3 -58.37 9.28 23.15
CA LEU A 3 -57.36 8.37 22.61
C LEU A 3 -57.29 8.58 21.10
N ASP A 4 -56.29 9.33 20.63
CA ASP A 4 -56.09 9.52 19.20
C ASP A 4 -55.46 8.28 18.57
N PHE A 5 -56.32 7.42 18.02
CA PHE A 5 -55.92 6.27 17.23
C PHE A 5 -55.62 6.65 15.77
N ASN A 6 -54.53 6.06 15.27
CA ASN A 6 -54.33 5.67 13.86
C ASN A 6 -53.95 6.75 12.83
N LYS A 7 -52.68 6.67 12.39
CA LYS A 7 -52.38 6.71 10.95
C LYS A 7 -51.28 5.71 10.60
N GLY A 8 -51.69 4.51 10.17
CA GLY A 8 -50.78 3.42 9.83
C GLY A 8 -49.87 3.72 8.62
N GLY A 9 -48.55 3.70 8.84
CA GLY A 9 -47.56 3.67 7.76
C GLY A 9 -47.24 2.24 7.32
N SER A 10 -47.37 1.95 6.02
CA SER A 10 -47.10 0.62 5.44
C SER A 10 -45.66 0.16 5.69
N ARG A 11 -45.50 -1.04 6.28
CA ARG A 11 -44.20 -1.69 6.54
C ARG A 11 -43.89 -2.82 5.55
N TYR A 12 -44.13 -2.61 4.25
CA TYR A 12 -43.83 -3.62 3.22
C TYR A 12 -42.88 -3.06 2.15
N GLY A 13 -41.62 -3.51 2.14
CA GLY A 13 -40.65 -3.02 1.13
C GLY A 13 -39.15 -3.28 1.32
N ARG A 14 -38.69 -4.19 2.22
CA ARG A 14 -37.24 -4.39 2.45
C ARG A 14 -36.70 -5.83 2.39
N THR A 15 -37.51 -6.83 2.00
CA THR A 15 -37.10 -8.24 1.95
C THR A 15 -36.63 -8.75 0.58
N THR A 16 -36.70 -7.94 -0.48
CA THR A 16 -36.40 -8.38 -1.86
C THR A 16 -34.90 -8.52 -2.17
N LYS A 17 -34.01 -7.84 -1.43
CA LYS A 17 -32.56 -7.84 -1.73
C LYS A 17 -31.88 -9.21 -1.51
N ARG A 18 -32.31 -10.01 -0.52
CA ARG A 18 -31.71 -11.32 -0.22
C ARG A 18 -32.02 -12.44 -1.21
N LYS A 19 -32.95 -12.23 -2.16
CA LYS A 19 -33.23 -13.23 -3.22
C LYS A 19 -32.24 -13.14 -4.40
N LYS A 20 -31.58 -12.00 -4.59
CA LYS A 20 -30.65 -11.79 -5.73
C LYS A 20 -29.25 -12.37 -5.49
N THR A 21 -28.78 -12.40 -4.24
CA THR A 21 -27.44 -12.93 -3.90
C THR A 21 -27.29 -14.40 -4.24
N ASN A 22 -28.31 -15.22 -3.94
CA ASN A 22 -28.28 -16.66 -4.24
C ASN A 22 -28.38 -16.92 -5.75
N MET A 23 -29.04 -16.05 -6.50
CA MET A 23 -29.07 -16.10 -7.97
C MET A 23 -27.70 -15.75 -8.57
N ILE A 24 -27.03 -14.71 -8.05
CA ILE A 24 -25.66 -14.35 -8.44
C ILE A 24 -24.67 -15.47 -8.11
N LEU A 25 -24.80 -16.12 -6.94
CA LEU A 25 -23.95 -17.24 -6.53
C LEU A 25 -24.06 -18.42 -7.53
N ASN A 26 -25.29 -18.77 -7.93
CA ASN A 26 -25.53 -19.82 -8.91
C ASN A 26 -25.10 -19.43 -10.35
N ILE A 27 -25.01 -18.14 -10.67
CA ILE A 27 -24.45 -17.66 -11.94
C ILE A 27 -22.91 -17.71 -11.90
N LEU A 28 -22.30 -17.28 -10.79
CA LEU A 28 -20.85 -17.23 -10.61
C LEU A 28 -20.22 -18.63 -10.75
N ILE A 29 -20.83 -19.66 -10.14
CA ILE A 29 -20.33 -21.04 -10.24
C ILE A 29 -20.42 -21.57 -11.68
N GLY A 30 -21.44 -21.16 -12.46
CA GLY A 30 -21.55 -21.47 -13.88
C GLY A 30 -20.46 -20.81 -14.72
N VAL A 31 -20.14 -19.54 -14.46
CA VAL A 31 -19.05 -18.81 -15.13
C VAL A 31 -17.69 -19.46 -14.85
N VAL A 32 -17.43 -19.86 -13.60
CA VAL A 32 -16.20 -20.59 -13.22
C VAL A 32 -16.10 -21.93 -13.97
N PHE A 33 -17.19 -22.69 -14.08
CA PHE A 33 -17.21 -23.93 -14.86
C PHE A 33 -16.89 -23.70 -16.35
N ILE A 34 -17.42 -22.64 -16.96
CA ILE A 34 -17.09 -22.29 -18.35
C ILE A 34 -15.60 -21.94 -18.50
N PHE A 35 -15.03 -21.17 -17.57
CA PHE A 35 -13.59 -20.87 -17.56
C PHE A 35 -12.73 -22.13 -17.43
N ILE A 36 -13.10 -23.08 -16.56
CA ILE A 36 -12.40 -24.37 -16.43
C ILE A 36 -12.44 -25.16 -17.75
N ILE A 37 -13.60 -25.19 -18.42
CA ILE A 37 -13.73 -25.86 -19.73
C ILE A 37 -12.86 -25.15 -20.78
N VAL A 38 -12.84 -23.82 -20.83
CA VAL A 38 -11.99 -23.06 -21.77
C VAL A 38 -10.50 -23.30 -21.51
N LEU A 39 -10.06 -23.33 -20.24
CA LEU A 39 -8.67 -23.63 -19.88
C LEU A 39 -8.30 -25.07 -20.22
N ALA A 40 -9.17 -26.04 -19.94
CA ALA A 40 -8.97 -27.44 -20.33
C ALA A 40 -8.91 -27.60 -21.86
N SER A 41 -9.83 -26.97 -22.60
CA SER A 41 -9.82 -26.95 -24.07
C SER A 41 -8.55 -26.30 -24.61
N SER A 42 -8.09 -25.17 -24.05
CA SER A 42 -6.83 -24.53 -24.42
C SER A 42 -5.63 -25.45 -24.20
N LEU A 43 -5.59 -26.17 -23.06
CA LEU A 43 -4.53 -27.13 -22.74
C LEU A 43 -4.53 -28.36 -23.68
N PHE A 44 -5.71 -28.86 -24.07
CA PHE A 44 -5.84 -30.04 -24.94
C PHE A 44 -5.82 -29.74 -26.46
N PHE A 45 -6.21 -28.55 -26.91
CA PHE A 45 -6.18 -28.15 -28.33
C PHE A 45 -4.95 -27.29 -28.69
N GLY A 46 -4.30 -26.62 -27.73
CA GLY A 46 -3.13 -25.77 -27.94
C GLY A 46 -1.82 -26.52 -28.20
N LYS A 47 -1.85 -27.80 -28.60
CA LYS A 47 -0.65 -28.64 -28.78
C LYS A 47 -0.74 -29.63 -29.96
N ASN A 48 -1.15 -29.12 -31.12
CA ASN A 48 -0.84 -29.68 -32.45
C ASN A 48 -0.57 -28.46 -33.36
N ASP A 49 0.53 -28.29 -34.09
CA ASP A 49 1.75 -29.07 -34.35
C ASP A 49 2.93 -28.05 -34.59
N PRO A 50 4.22 -28.41 -34.66
CA PRO A 50 5.32 -27.43 -34.60
C PRO A 50 5.83 -26.91 -35.96
N ALA A 51 6.63 -25.85 -35.87
CA ALA A 51 7.60 -25.35 -36.85
C ALA A 51 7.08 -24.76 -38.17
N THR A 52 7.11 -23.43 -38.24
CA THR A 52 7.90 -22.69 -39.24
C THR A 52 8.29 -21.33 -38.68
N ASP A 53 9.56 -21.14 -38.34
CA ASP A 53 10.20 -19.86 -38.65
C ASP A 53 10.17 -19.68 -40.17
N ASN A 54 9.91 -18.46 -40.65
CA ASN A 54 10.60 -17.87 -41.79
C ASN A 54 10.24 -16.37 -41.86
N GLU A 55 11.27 -15.56 -41.74
CA GLU A 55 11.30 -14.14 -42.08
C GLU A 55 10.78 -13.90 -43.52
N ASN A 56 9.97 -12.86 -43.72
CA ASN A 56 10.15 -12.01 -44.90
C ASN A 56 9.69 -10.57 -44.64
N GLN A 57 10.44 -9.64 -45.21
CA GLN A 57 10.24 -8.20 -45.15
C GLN A 57 9.47 -7.70 -46.41
N LEU A 58 9.39 -6.37 -46.56
CA LEU A 58 8.95 -5.61 -47.74
C LEU A 58 7.43 -5.66 -48.06
N ALA A 59 6.78 -4.59 -48.56
CA ALA A 59 7.23 -3.19 -48.72
C ALA A 59 6.03 -2.24 -48.99
N THR A 60 6.26 -0.95 -48.70
CA THR A 60 5.76 0.25 -49.43
C THR A 60 4.27 0.45 -49.71
N GLY A 61 3.78 1.65 -49.35
CA GLY A 61 2.44 2.12 -49.70
C GLY A 61 2.21 3.61 -49.37
N GLU A 62 3.17 4.49 -49.68
CA GLU A 62 2.92 5.94 -49.68
C GLU A 62 1.94 6.31 -50.81
N GLN A 63 0.93 7.12 -50.48
CA GLN A 63 0.23 7.97 -51.43
C GLN A 63 -0.10 9.31 -50.75
N GLU A 64 0.62 10.34 -51.18
CA GLU A 64 0.31 11.76 -50.94
C GLU A 64 -0.35 12.38 -52.20
N LEU A 65 -0.61 13.70 -52.19
CA LEU A 65 -1.08 14.55 -53.29
C LEU A 65 -2.58 14.38 -53.67
N SER A 66 -3.35 15.40 -54.08
CA SER A 66 -3.10 16.83 -54.40
C SER A 66 -4.46 17.59 -54.38
N GLU A 67 -4.66 18.91 -54.58
CA GLU A 67 -3.86 20.10 -54.98
C GLU A 67 -4.66 21.39 -54.58
N THR A 68 -4.23 22.59 -55.02
CA THR A 68 -4.98 23.89 -55.12
C THR A 68 -4.98 24.79 -53.85
N GLU A 69 -4.10 25.81 -53.70
CA GLU A 69 -3.98 27.12 -54.42
C GLU A 69 -5.17 28.07 -54.13
N GLU A 70 -5.13 29.41 -54.01
CA GLU A 70 -4.23 30.55 -54.36
C GLU A 70 -4.17 31.58 -53.17
N ASN A 71 -3.41 32.70 -53.11
CA ASN A 71 -2.11 33.20 -53.64
C ASN A 71 -1.80 34.61 -53.00
N GLU A 72 -0.54 35.10 -53.02
CA GLU A 72 -0.04 36.50 -52.84
C GLU A 72 -0.26 37.29 -51.50
N ALA A 73 0.51 38.34 -51.14
CA ALA A 73 1.92 38.77 -51.32
C ALA A 73 2.18 40.11 -50.55
N GLU A 74 3.38 40.71 -50.69
CA GLU A 74 3.84 42.05 -50.19
C GLU A 74 4.11 42.12 -48.67
N GLN A 75 5.34 42.24 -48.10
CA GLN A 75 6.59 43.00 -48.37
C GLN A 75 6.52 44.53 -48.22
N GLU A 76 7.26 45.10 -47.24
CA GLU A 76 8.42 46.00 -47.45
C GLU A 76 9.15 46.34 -46.10
N SER A 77 10.50 46.32 -46.04
CA SER A 77 11.44 47.48 -45.90
C SER A 77 11.61 48.02 -44.45
N GLU A 78 12.77 48.44 -43.90
CA GLU A 78 14.21 48.55 -44.25
C GLU A 78 14.99 48.58 -42.89
N GLU A 79 16.07 47.82 -42.66
CA GLU A 79 17.52 48.15 -42.86
C GLU A 79 18.11 49.32 -42.02
N ALA A 80 19.04 49.02 -41.08
CA ALA A 80 20.33 49.70 -40.80
C ALA A 80 21.00 49.29 -39.45
N ALA A 81 22.34 49.19 -39.44
CA ALA A 81 23.23 48.85 -38.31
C ALA A 81 23.89 50.13 -37.69
N PRO A 82 24.91 50.16 -36.78
CA PRO A 82 25.77 49.05 -36.27
C PRO A 82 26.31 49.09 -34.78
N THR A 83 26.83 47.91 -34.35
CA THR A 83 28.01 47.54 -33.49
C THR A 83 28.46 48.22 -32.16
N ASP A 84 29.14 47.37 -31.36
CA ASP A 84 29.99 47.54 -30.15
C ASP A 84 29.29 47.69 -28.77
N GLU A 85 29.71 47.05 -27.67
CA GLU A 85 30.93 46.25 -27.35
C GLU A 85 30.67 45.28 -26.15
N GLU A 86 31.41 44.14 -26.07
CA GLU A 86 31.59 43.19 -24.92
C GLU A 86 30.33 42.46 -24.32
N GLU A 87 30.37 41.25 -23.73
CA GLU A 87 31.46 40.44 -23.16
C GLU A 87 31.18 38.90 -23.24
N ALA A 88 32.24 38.11 -23.51
CA ALA A 88 32.46 36.66 -23.26
C ALA A 88 31.34 35.60 -23.49
N GLU A 89 31.55 34.74 -24.51
CA GLU A 89 30.82 33.48 -24.70
C GLU A 89 31.32 32.31 -23.82
N ALA A 90 30.48 31.26 -23.76
CA ALA A 90 30.79 29.95 -23.21
C ALA A 90 31.39 29.00 -24.29
N GLU A 91 31.52 27.71 -23.90
CA GLU A 91 31.56 26.50 -24.75
C GLU A 91 32.91 25.77 -24.90
N SER A 92 32.94 24.50 -24.45
CA SER A 92 33.18 23.30 -25.29
C SER A 92 33.34 22.03 -24.45
N GLU A 93 33.07 20.89 -25.08
CA GLU A 93 32.91 19.56 -24.48
C GLU A 93 34.18 18.67 -24.58
N GLU A 94 34.14 17.56 -23.83
CA GLU A 94 34.84 16.26 -24.03
C GLU A 94 36.34 16.17 -24.39
N ALA A 95 37.12 15.45 -23.55
CA ALA A 95 37.70 14.14 -23.91
C ALA A 95 38.50 13.44 -22.76
N GLU A 96 38.24 12.14 -22.60
CA GLU A 96 39.12 11.01 -22.17
C GLU A 96 39.91 10.99 -20.83
N GLU A 97 39.41 10.11 -19.94
CA GLU A 97 40.06 8.91 -19.36
C GLU A 97 41.23 8.97 -18.33
N SER A 98 41.10 8.12 -17.31
CA SER A 98 42.13 7.50 -16.43
C SER A 98 42.68 8.27 -15.20
N ALA A 99 42.09 7.98 -14.02
CA ALA A 99 42.82 7.84 -12.74
C ALA A 99 41.96 7.15 -11.66
N GLU A 100 42.07 5.82 -11.55
CA GLU A 100 41.45 5.02 -10.48
C GLU A 100 42.29 5.11 -9.18
N LYS A 101 41.79 5.76 -8.11
CA LYS A 101 41.90 5.33 -6.70
C LYS A 101 41.35 6.31 -5.65
N GLU A 102 41.02 5.72 -4.49
CA GLU A 102 40.80 6.35 -3.17
C GLU A 102 39.55 7.25 -3.00
N LYS A 103 38.44 6.61 -2.60
CA LYS A 103 37.79 6.89 -1.29
C LYS A 103 36.78 5.80 -0.88
N GLU A 104 37.27 4.61 -0.54
CA GLU A 104 36.56 3.73 0.39
C GLU A 104 36.62 4.32 1.80
N LYS A 105 35.59 5.08 2.23
CA LYS A 105 35.24 5.23 3.65
C LYS A 105 33.92 5.98 3.87
N GLU A 106 32.80 5.26 3.79
CA GLU A 106 31.60 5.52 4.61
C GLU A 106 30.60 4.35 4.56
N GLU A 107 31.12 3.11 4.58
CA GLU A 107 30.32 1.88 4.67
C GLU A 107 30.68 1.12 5.96
N LYS A 108 30.45 1.80 7.10
CA LYS A 108 30.41 1.25 8.47
C LYS A 108 30.08 2.36 9.47
N GLU A 109 28.78 2.56 9.75
CA GLU A 109 28.24 3.13 11.01
C GLU A 109 26.70 3.31 10.92
N LYS A 110 25.97 2.19 10.69
CA LYS A 110 24.53 2.12 11.06
C LYS A 110 23.95 0.72 11.29
N GLU A 111 24.79 -0.24 11.67
CA GLU A 111 24.37 -1.56 12.17
C GLU A 111 24.80 -1.74 13.64
N GLU A 112 24.45 -0.79 14.51
CA GLU A 112 24.69 -0.92 15.96
C GLU A 112 23.71 -0.06 16.79
N GLU A 113 22.40 -0.14 16.50
CA GLU A 113 21.34 0.40 17.38
C GLU A 113 20.07 -0.48 17.33
N SER A 114 20.21 -1.76 17.71
CA SER A 114 19.07 -2.68 17.85
C SER A 114 19.30 -3.78 18.89
N GLU A 115 19.91 -3.46 20.05
CA GLU A 115 20.06 -4.43 21.15
C GLU A 115 20.01 -3.83 22.58
N GLU A 116 19.60 -2.57 22.75
CA GLU A 116 19.47 -1.88 24.06
C GLU A 116 18.01 -1.51 24.35
N ALA A 117 17.15 -2.51 24.56
CA ALA A 117 15.73 -2.30 24.90
C ALA A 117 15.08 -3.47 25.68
N ASP A 118 15.78 -4.11 26.63
CA ASP A 118 15.15 -5.15 27.50
C ASP A 118 15.69 -5.21 28.95
N ASP A 119 15.72 -4.06 29.64
CA ASP A 119 15.78 -4.00 31.12
C ASP A 119 14.71 -3.05 31.70
N SER A 120 13.55 -3.03 31.06
CA SER A 120 12.32 -2.44 31.62
C SER A 120 11.36 -3.57 31.95
N GLU A 121 11.13 -3.78 33.25
CA GLU A 121 10.24 -4.82 33.76
C GLU A 121 8.85 -4.66 33.12
N THR A 122 8.34 -5.71 32.47
CA THR A 122 7.01 -5.68 31.86
C THR A 122 5.97 -5.83 32.95
N GLU A 123 5.17 -4.78 33.16
CA GLU A 123 4.05 -4.83 34.09
C GLU A 123 2.95 -5.72 33.50
N VAL A 124 2.52 -6.74 34.25
CA VAL A 124 1.46 -7.67 33.85
C VAL A 124 0.35 -7.68 34.89
N SER A 125 -0.87 -7.37 34.46
CA SER A 125 -2.09 -7.48 35.27
C SER A 125 -3.00 -8.57 34.74
N GLU A 126 -3.35 -9.53 35.60
CA GLU A 126 -4.25 -10.66 35.26
C GLU A 126 -5.73 -10.40 35.63
N ASN A 127 -6.03 -9.22 36.20
CA ASN A 127 -7.41 -8.82 36.54
C ASN A 127 -7.75 -7.52 35.80
N SER A 128 -8.25 -7.67 34.59
CA SER A 128 -8.89 -6.59 33.84
C SER A 128 -10.38 -6.52 34.18
N ASP A 129 -10.96 -5.32 34.16
CA ASP A 129 -12.41 -5.12 34.33
C ASP A 129 -13.24 -5.70 33.17
N ASP A 130 -12.63 -5.96 32.01
CA ASP A 130 -13.28 -6.55 30.84
C ASP A 130 -13.29 -8.10 30.93
N PRO A 131 -14.46 -8.77 30.93
CA PRO A 131 -14.56 -10.23 31.00
C PRO A 131 -13.98 -10.98 29.79
N ASN A 132 -13.67 -10.32 28.68
CA ASN A 132 -12.98 -10.91 27.53
C ASN A 132 -11.44 -10.84 27.66
N VAL A 133 -10.89 -9.94 28.48
CA VAL A 133 -9.45 -9.83 28.71
C VAL A 133 -9.02 -10.89 29.74
N ILE A 134 -7.88 -11.52 29.48
CA ILE A 134 -7.23 -12.50 30.36
C ILE A 134 -6.06 -11.85 31.09
N LYS A 135 -5.22 -11.12 30.36
CA LYS A 135 -4.07 -10.38 30.88
C LYS A 135 -3.88 -9.09 30.11
N THR A 136 -3.43 -8.06 30.81
CA THR A 136 -2.97 -6.80 30.23
C THR A 136 -1.48 -6.65 30.53
N MET A 137 -0.70 -6.26 29.52
CA MET A 137 0.74 -6.09 29.59
C MET A 137 1.08 -4.66 29.17
N THR A 138 1.93 -3.99 29.93
CA THR A 138 2.45 -2.65 29.66
C THR A 138 3.96 -2.64 29.95
N ASN A 139 4.78 -2.19 29.00
CA ASN A 139 6.22 -2.05 29.21
C ASN A 139 6.66 -0.58 28.96
N PRO A 140 7.24 0.10 29.96
CA PRO A 140 7.78 1.46 29.79
C PRO A 140 8.84 1.58 28.67
N GLY A 141 9.61 0.51 28.44
CA GLY A 141 10.64 0.40 27.42
C GLY A 141 10.15 0.22 25.98
N TRP A 142 8.83 0.07 25.74
CA TRP A 142 8.32 0.06 24.36
C TRP A 142 8.56 1.40 23.67
N GLY A 143 9.43 1.41 22.67
CA GLY A 143 9.73 2.56 21.82
C GLY A 143 8.83 2.66 20.58
N PRO A 144 8.85 3.82 19.88
CA PRO A 144 8.33 3.92 18.52
C PRO A 144 9.28 3.22 17.54
N VAL A 145 8.74 2.53 16.52
CA VAL A 145 9.55 1.69 15.59
C VAL A 145 10.23 2.45 14.44
N GLY A 146 10.36 3.77 14.56
CA GLY A 146 10.79 4.65 13.48
C GLY A 146 9.67 4.93 12.47
N THR A 147 9.85 6.01 11.69
CA THR A 147 9.03 6.26 10.50
C THR A 147 9.82 6.99 9.43
N SER A 148 9.43 6.77 8.17
CA SER A 148 9.89 7.56 7.01
C SER A 148 8.85 8.58 6.54
N GLN A 149 7.73 8.73 7.24
CA GLN A 149 6.61 9.59 6.84
C GLN A 149 6.79 11.03 7.31
N SER A 150 6.40 11.99 6.46
CA SER A 150 6.42 13.43 6.78
C SER A 150 5.14 13.89 7.48
N GLU A 151 5.26 14.86 8.38
CA GLU A 151 4.11 15.55 8.98
C GLU A 151 3.48 16.58 8.00
N PRO A 152 2.16 16.85 8.06
CA PRO A 152 1.18 16.27 8.99
C PRO A 152 0.82 14.82 8.61
N HIS A 153 0.99 13.91 9.56
CA HIS A 153 0.64 12.50 9.39
C HIS A 153 -0.87 12.30 9.32
N THR A 154 -1.31 11.30 8.54
CA THR A 154 -2.68 10.80 8.54
C THR A 154 -2.63 9.28 8.52
N SER A 155 -3.32 8.62 9.45
CA SER A 155 -3.24 7.17 9.61
C SER A 155 -3.93 6.41 8.47
N VAL A 156 -3.14 5.62 7.73
CA VAL A 156 -3.56 4.80 6.58
C VAL A 156 -3.56 3.31 6.97
N TYR A 157 -4.59 2.60 6.50
CA TYR A 157 -4.87 1.19 6.82
C TYR A 157 -4.93 0.31 5.56
N GLU A 158 -4.20 0.69 4.52
CA GLU A 158 -4.08 -0.07 3.27
C GLU A 158 -2.90 -1.04 3.34
N GLU A 159 -3.14 -2.30 3.02
CA GLU A 159 -2.11 -3.35 3.06
C GLU A 159 -0.95 -3.02 2.11
N GLY A 160 0.27 -3.10 2.62
CA GLY A 160 1.49 -2.73 1.90
C GLY A 160 1.88 -1.25 1.98
N HIS A 161 0.99 -0.35 2.44
CA HIS A 161 1.36 1.04 2.71
C HIS A 161 2.43 1.14 3.81
N VAL A 162 3.29 2.17 3.75
CA VAL A 162 4.34 2.42 4.77
C VAL A 162 3.75 2.39 6.19
N ASP A 163 2.65 3.12 6.37
CA ASP A 163 1.93 3.24 7.64
C ASP A 163 1.28 1.92 8.13
N TRP A 164 1.00 0.97 7.23
CA TRP A 164 0.55 -0.38 7.60
C TRP A 164 1.72 -1.24 8.09
N ASN A 165 2.84 -1.19 7.35
CA ASN A 165 4.05 -1.93 7.70
C ASN A 165 4.68 -1.45 9.01
N GLU A 166 4.67 -0.13 9.27
CA GLU A 166 5.12 0.46 10.55
C GLU A 166 4.21 0.04 11.73
N LYS A 167 2.88 -0.02 11.54
CA LYS A 167 1.98 -0.58 12.57
C LYS A 167 2.29 -2.05 12.86
N LEU A 168 2.54 -2.87 11.84
CA LEU A 168 2.89 -4.28 12.04
C LEU A 168 4.22 -4.43 12.77
N LYS A 169 5.28 -3.69 12.39
CA LYS A 169 6.55 -3.66 13.14
C LYS A 169 6.34 -3.33 14.62
N ALA A 170 5.46 -2.38 14.94
CA ALA A 170 5.13 -2.06 16.33
C ALA A 170 4.40 -3.21 17.05
N VAL A 171 3.48 -3.91 16.39
CA VAL A 171 2.84 -5.13 16.91
C VAL A 171 3.86 -6.22 17.22
N GLU A 172 4.82 -6.42 16.33
CA GLU A 172 5.88 -7.43 16.45
C GLU A 172 6.84 -7.10 17.59
N ALA A 173 7.27 -5.83 17.71
CA ALA A 173 8.08 -5.34 18.83
C ALA A 173 7.37 -5.50 20.19
N ALA A 174 6.06 -5.29 20.26
CA ALA A 174 5.28 -5.41 21.49
C ALA A 174 5.08 -6.88 21.94
N THR A 175 4.90 -7.78 20.98
CA THR A 175 4.48 -9.17 21.22
C THR A 175 5.60 -10.20 21.10
N ARG A 176 6.77 -9.81 20.56
CA ARG A 176 7.90 -10.69 20.24
C ARG A 176 7.51 -11.84 19.30
N LEU A 177 6.51 -11.62 18.44
CA LEU A 177 6.07 -12.53 17.37
C LEU A 177 6.48 -11.95 16.03
N ASN A 178 7.04 -12.76 15.13
CA ASN A 178 7.37 -12.31 13.77
C ASN A 178 6.14 -12.44 12.85
N SER A 179 6.14 -11.80 11.68
CA SER A 179 5.00 -11.84 10.72
C SER A 179 4.56 -13.26 10.33
N GLY A 180 5.49 -14.22 10.38
CA GLY A 180 5.21 -15.64 10.16
C GLY A 180 4.43 -16.33 11.29
N ASP A 181 4.57 -15.85 12.53
CA ASP A 181 4.14 -16.54 13.76
C ASP A 181 2.71 -16.19 14.20
N TYR A 182 2.12 -15.12 13.66
CA TYR A 182 0.73 -14.73 13.94
C TYR A 182 -0.12 -14.60 12.68
N THR A 183 -1.43 -14.70 12.85
CA THR A 183 -2.43 -14.30 11.85
C THR A 183 -3.02 -12.95 12.26
N LEU A 184 -2.93 -11.96 11.39
CA LEU A 184 -3.63 -10.69 11.56
C LEU A 184 -5.12 -10.88 11.25
N TYR A 185 -5.99 -10.47 12.18
CA TYR A 185 -7.45 -10.50 12.02
C TYR A 185 -8.05 -9.10 11.79
N PHE A 186 -7.42 -8.07 12.38
CA PHE A 186 -7.85 -6.69 12.25
C PHE A 186 -6.66 -5.76 12.44
N LEU A 187 -6.61 -4.68 11.68
CA LEU A 187 -5.77 -3.52 11.93
C LEU A 187 -6.59 -2.28 11.56
N GLY A 188 -6.79 -1.37 12.49
CA GLY A 188 -7.74 -0.27 12.32
C GLY A 188 -7.63 0.80 13.38
N ASN A 189 -8.42 1.86 13.22
CA ASN A 189 -8.43 3.02 14.12
C ASN A 189 -8.75 2.62 15.58
N GLY A 190 -7.94 3.10 16.51
CA GLY A 190 -8.00 2.81 17.96
C GLY A 190 -8.78 3.82 18.80
N GLY A 191 -9.42 4.83 18.19
CA GLY A 191 -10.25 5.83 18.86
C GLY A 191 -9.92 7.29 18.51
N SER A 192 -8.81 7.56 17.81
CA SER A 192 -8.41 8.88 17.30
C SER A 192 -7.55 8.73 16.05
N GLU A 193 -7.16 9.82 15.39
CA GLU A 193 -6.26 9.78 14.23
C GLU A 193 -4.85 9.25 14.57
N HIS A 194 -4.40 9.44 15.81
CA HIS A 194 -3.11 8.98 16.32
C HIS A 194 -3.17 7.64 17.04
N LEU A 195 -4.34 7.00 17.16
CA LEU A 195 -4.49 5.71 17.83
C LEU A 195 -4.86 4.62 16.82
N SER A 196 -4.22 3.46 16.95
CA SER A 196 -4.48 2.26 16.15
C SER A 196 -4.59 1.05 17.06
N VAL A 197 -5.35 0.04 16.65
CA VAL A 197 -5.44 -1.25 17.32
C VAL A 197 -5.31 -2.39 16.32
N ALA A 198 -4.46 -3.36 16.67
CA ALA A 198 -4.28 -4.61 15.94
C ALA A 198 -4.89 -5.77 16.72
N SER A 199 -5.60 -6.67 16.06
CA SER A 199 -6.02 -7.96 16.60
C SER A 199 -5.25 -9.07 15.88
N ILE A 200 -4.44 -9.81 16.63
CA ILE A 200 -3.63 -10.92 16.11
C ILE A 200 -3.94 -12.21 16.86
N LYS A 201 -3.64 -13.34 16.22
CA LYS A 201 -3.65 -14.66 16.86
C LYS A 201 -2.32 -15.34 16.64
N ASN A 202 -1.66 -15.76 17.70
CA ASN A 202 -0.46 -16.59 17.63
C ASN A 202 -0.80 -17.96 17.02
N LYS A 203 -0.10 -18.36 15.96
CA LYS A 203 -0.33 -19.63 15.23
C LYS A 203 0.18 -20.85 15.99
N SER A 204 1.19 -20.69 16.84
CA SER A 204 1.80 -21.75 17.64
C SER A 204 0.98 -22.05 18.90
N THR A 205 0.65 -21.02 19.70
CA THR A 205 -0.09 -21.20 20.96
C THR A 205 -1.62 -21.15 20.77
N GLY A 206 -2.09 -20.55 19.67
CA GLY A 206 -3.52 -20.30 19.44
C GLY A 206 -4.09 -19.12 20.23
N GLU A 207 -3.26 -18.41 21.00
CA GLU A 207 -3.65 -17.28 21.83
C GLU A 207 -4.01 -16.04 21.00
N ASN A 208 -4.98 -15.26 21.48
CA ASN A 208 -5.46 -14.06 20.83
C ASN A 208 -4.92 -12.82 21.57
N PHE A 209 -4.42 -11.84 20.84
CA PHE A 209 -3.89 -10.59 21.39
C PHE A 209 -4.51 -9.36 20.71
N LYS A 210 -4.79 -8.32 21.50
CA LYS A 210 -5.09 -6.97 21.03
C LYS A 210 -3.94 -6.06 21.40
N VAL A 211 -3.32 -5.44 20.39
CA VAL A 211 -2.17 -4.53 20.58
C VAL A 211 -2.62 -3.12 20.25
N TYR A 212 -2.43 -2.21 21.19
CA TYR A 212 -2.76 -0.81 21.08
C TYR A 212 -1.51 -0.02 20.72
N LEU A 213 -1.63 0.83 19.72
CA LEU A 213 -0.55 1.62 19.14
C LEU A 213 -0.91 3.10 19.17
N GLU A 214 0.09 3.95 19.39
CA GLU A 214 0.00 5.40 19.35
C GLU A 214 1.03 5.97 18.37
N TRP A 215 0.63 6.94 17.54
CA TRP A 215 1.53 7.67 16.67
C TRP A 215 2.34 8.67 17.47
N VAL A 216 3.66 8.59 17.38
CA VAL A 216 4.56 9.59 17.96
C VAL A 216 5.14 10.43 16.81
N THR A 217 4.82 11.72 16.81
CA THR A 217 5.20 12.70 15.79
C THR A 217 6.69 12.62 15.43
N ASN A 218 7.00 12.51 14.13
CA ASN A 218 8.36 12.30 13.58
C ASN A 218 9.13 11.06 14.12
N LYS A 219 8.48 10.12 14.82
CA LYS A 219 9.10 8.90 15.37
C LYS A 219 8.39 7.61 14.98
N GLY A 220 7.13 7.66 14.59
CA GLY A 220 6.36 6.51 14.12
C GLY A 220 5.47 5.86 15.19
N TRP A 221 4.94 4.68 14.88
CA TRP A 221 4.04 3.94 15.77
C TRP A 221 4.78 3.34 16.98
N LYS A 222 4.27 3.64 18.17
CA LYS A 222 4.71 3.08 19.46
C LYS A 222 3.62 2.15 20.04
N PRO A 223 3.96 0.96 20.54
CA PRO A 223 3.05 0.17 21.36
C PRO A 223 2.81 0.81 22.73
N THR A 224 1.55 0.81 23.17
CA THR A 224 1.15 1.37 24.47
C THR A 224 0.59 0.31 25.42
N LYS A 225 -0.08 -0.71 24.90
CA LYS A 225 -0.71 -1.79 25.67
C LYS A 225 -0.86 -3.06 24.83
N VAL A 226 -0.65 -4.23 25.44
CA VAL A 226 -1.01 -5.54 24.86
C VAL A 226 -2.01 -6.21 25.78
N GLU A 227 -3.12 -6.69 25.23
CA GLU A 227 -4.14 -7.47 25.96
C GLU A 227 -4.24 -8.87 25.38
N GLN A 228 -4.00 -9.89 26.21
CA GLN A 228 -4.35 -11.26 25.88
C GLN A 228 -5.86 -11.43 26.09
N VAL A 229 -6.60 -11.89 25.07
CA VAL A 229 -8.07 -11.97 25.10
C VAL A 229 -8.59 -13.39 24.84
N LYS A 230 -9.80 -13.69 25.32
CA LYS A 230 -10.46 -14.99 25.13
C LYS A 230 -10.90 -15.15 23.67
N ALA A 231 -11.44 -14.10 23.06
CA ALA A 231 -11.78 -14.03 21.65
C ALA A 231 -11.47 -12.63 21.06
N LEU A 232 -11.24 -12.58 19.74
CA LEU A 232 -11.01 -11.35 18.97
C LEU A 232 -12.33 -10.64 18.62
#